data_AF-Q1WI90-F1
#
_entry.id   AF-Q1WI90-F1
#
_cell.length_a   1.000
_cell.length_b   1.000
_cell.length_c   1.000
_cell.angle_alpha   90.00
_cell.angle_beta   90.00
_cell.angle_gamma   90.00
#
_symmetry.space_group_name_H-M   'P 1'
#
loop_
_entity.id
_entity.type
_entity.pdbx_description
1 polymer ?
#
loop_
_entity_poly.entity_id
_entity_poly.type
_entity_poly.pdbx_seq_one_letter_code
_entity_poly.pdbx_strand_id
1 'polypeptide(L)'
;VLSTAPVGAQFPFSGIDDRENWPIVFYNRTCQCQGNFMGYNCGECKFGYTGPNCTVRRTLIRKEVFKLSTAEKDKFLAYLNLAKRTISQEFVIATGTYEQMNNGSNPLFADINVYDLFVWLHYYASRDAFLEGGEVWENIDFAHEAPGFIPWHRFFLLLWEREIQKVAGDENFTIPF
;
A
#
# COMPACT_ATOMS: atom_id res chain seq x y z
N VAL A 1 -0.26 -4.58 16.57
CA VAL A 1 0.52 -3.90 17.64
C VAL A 1 0.85 -2.52 17.13
N LEU A 2 0.64 -1.48 17.93
CA LEU A 2 0.95 -0.09 17.60
C LEU A 2 2.29 0.31 18.22
N SER A 3 2.98 1.27 17.61
CA SER A 3 4.18 1.86 18.21
C SER A 3 3.80 2.71 19.43
N THR A 4 4.61 2.65 20.49
CA THR A 4 4.52 3.54 21.66
C THR A 4 5.70 4.53 21.71
N ALA A 5 6.49 4.61 20.64
CA ALA A 5 7.59 5.57 20.54
C ALA A 5 7.05 7.01 20.46
N PRO A 6 7.79 8.00 21.00
CA PRO A 6 7.40 9.39 20.89
C PRO A 6 7.42 9.86 19.42
N VAL A 7 6.49 10.74 19.06
CA VAL A 7 6.43 11.40 17.75
C VAL A 7 7.31 12.66 17.73
N GLY A 8 7.75 13.08 16.54
CA GLY A 8 8.54 14.30 16.39
C GLY A 8 7.72 15.56 16.66
N ALA A 9 8.36 16.60 17.21
CA ALA A 9 7.69 17.87 17.54
C ALA A 9 7.26 18.71 16.31
N GLN A 10 7.58 18.24 15.10
CA GLN A 10 7.22 18.88 13.82
C GLN A 10 5.71 18.91 13.58
N PHE A 11 4.99 17.92 14.09
CA PHE A 11 3.53 17.87 14.04
C PHE A 11 2.97 18.18 15.44
N PRO A 12 2.49 19.40 15.69
CA PRO A 12 2.10 19.85 17.03
C PRO A 12 0.65 19.47 17.41
N PHE A 13 -0.05 18.71 16.57
CA PHE A 13 -1.46 18.36 16.75
C PHE A 13 -1.61 16.90 17.23
N SER A 14 -2.80 16.58 17.76
CA SER A 14 -3.15 15.22 18.12
C SER A 14 -4.64 14.99 17.90
N GLY A 15 -4.98 13.83 17.31
CA GLY A 15 -6.34 13.40 17.05
C GLY A 15 -7.04 14.17 15.92
N ILE A 16 -6.27 14.77 15.00
CA ILE A 16 -6.82 15.53 13.87
C ILE A 16 -6.61 14.83 12.53
N ASP A 17 -5.67 13.87 12.46
CA ASP A 17 -5.38 13.16 11.23
C ASP A 17 -5.62 11.66 11.39
N ASP A 18 -6.43 11.10 10.48
CA ASP A 18 -6.82 9.68 10.47
C ASP A 18 -5.62 8.70 10.42
N ARG A 19 -4.43 9.20 10.03
CA ARG A 19 -3.18 8.44 9.92
C ARG A 19 -2.42 8.33 11.25
N GLU A 20 -2.80 9.11 12.26
CA GLU A 20 -2.22 8.99 13.60
C GLU A 20 -2.47 7.61 14.20
N ASN A 21 -1.43 7.00 14.78
CA ASN A 21 -1.51 5.66 15.36
C ASN A 21 -2.15 4.62 14.42
N TRP A 22 -1.85 4.73 13.12
CA TRP A 22 -2.43 3.88 12.08
C TRP A 22 -2.39 2.39 12.47
N PRO A 23 -3.51 1.65 12.37
CA PRO A 23 -4.78 2.02 11.72
C PRO A 23 -5.96 2.28 12.68
N ILE A 24 -5.69 2.68 13.93
CA ILE A 24 -6.66 2.57 15.03
C ILE A 24 -7.96 3.36 14.83
N VAL A 25 -7.91 4.46 14.07
CA VAL A 25 -9.08 5.30 13.73
C VAL A 25 -10.15 4.49 13.01
N PHE A 26 -9.75 3.58 12.11
CA PHE A 26 -10.69 2.77 11.33
C PHE A 26 -10.97 1.42 11.98
N TYR A 27 -9.95 0.76 12.54
CA TYR A 27 -10.10 -0.59 13.11
C TYR A 27 -9.08 -0.88 14.20
N ASN A 28 -9.54 -1.56 15.25
CA ASN A 28 -8.73 -1.99 16.39
C ASN A 28 -8.40 -3.48 16.40
N ARG A 29 -8.84 -4.23 15.38
CA ARG A 29 -8.59 -5.66 15.21
C ARG A 29 -8.25 -5.97 13.76
N THR A 30 -7.19 -6.75 13.56
CA THR A 30 -6.74 -7.21 12.25
C THR A 30 -6.37 -8.69 12.31
N CYS A 31 -6.29 -9.33 11.14
CA CYS A 31 -5.82 -10.70 11.03
C CYS A 31 -4.34 -10.81 11.43
N GLN A 32 -4.01 -11.82 12.23
CA GLN A 32 -2.63 -12.21 12.53
C GLN A 32 -2.39 -13.62 11.99
N CYS A 33 -1.66 -13.69 10.89
CA CYS A 33 -1.42 -14.95 10.18
C CYS A 33 -0.33 -15.78 10.86
N GLN A 34 -0.50 -17.11 10.83
CA GLN A 34 0.45 -18.08 11.39
C GLN A 34 1.52 -18.46 10.37
N GLY A 35 2.71 -18.84 10.83
CA GLY A 35 3.77 -19.36 9.97
C GLY A 35 4.16 -18.40 8.83
N ASN A 36 4.13 -18.91 7.59
CA ASN A 36 4.46 -18.15 6.37
C ASN A 36 3.23 -17.62 5.61
N PHE A 37 2.05 -17.69 6.19
CA PHE A 37 0.85 -17.10 5.59
C PHE A 37 0.85 -15.57 5.80
N MET A 38 0.19 -14.84 4.89
CA MET A 38 -0.02 -13.39 4.88
C MET A 38 -1.31 -13.02 4.14
N GLY A 39 -1.54 -11.73 3.93
CA GLY A 39 -2.73 -11.20 3.24
C GLY A 39 -3.79 -10.78 4.24
N TYR A 40 -4.77 -9.99 3.79
CA TYR A 40 -5.81 -9.42 4.65
C TYR A 40 -6.66 -10.50 5.35
N ASN A 41 -6.77 -11.69 4.74
CA ASN A 41 -7.50 -12.86 5.23
C ASN A 41 -6.60 -14.08 5.53
N CYS A 42 -5.28 -13.90 5.54
CA CYS A 42 -4.29 -14.99 5.68
C CYS A 42 -4.30 -16.04 4.55
N GLY A 43 -4.89 -15.74 3.39
CA GLY A 43 -4.95 -16.64 2.23
C GLY A 43 -3.74 -16.59 1.29
N GLU A 44 -2.75 -15.74 1.57
CA GLU A 44 -1.55 -15.58 0.73
C GLU A 44 -0.28 -16.03 1.46
N CYS A 45 0.85 -16.06 0.75
CA CYS A 45 2.16 -16.40 1.30
C CYS A 45 3.04 -15.17 1.46
N LYS A 46 3.80 -15.12 2.56
CA LYS A 46 4.82 -14.07 2.82
C LYS A 46 5.71 -13.88 1.59
N PHE A 47 6.12 -12.62 1.33
CA PHE A 47 7.08 -12.33 0.26
C PHE A 47 8.29 -13.26 0.35
N GLY A 48 8.60 -13.94 -0.76
CA GLY A 48 9.65 -14.96 -0.82
C GLY A 48 9.18 -16.40 -0.58
N TYR A 49 7.88 -16.63 -0.39
CA TYR A 49 7.26 -17.95 -0.27
C TYR A 49 6.10 -18.12 -1.27
N THR A 50 5.86 -19.37 -1.68
CA THR A 50 4.74 -19.77 -2.55
C THR A 50 4.28 -21.20 -2.22
N GLY A 51 3.33 -21.71 -3.00
CA GLY A 51 2.68 -23.00 -2.83
C GLY A 51 1.49 -22.95 -1.86
N PRO A 52 0.61 -23.95 -1.88
CA PRO A 52 -0.63 -23.95 -1.10
C PRO A 52 -0.43 -23.87 0.42
N ASN A 53 0.76 -24.26 0.90
CA ASN A 53 1.12 -24.24 2.32
C ASN A 53 2.21 -23.20 2.66
N CYS A 54 2.60 -22.32 1.72
CA CYS A 54 3.63 -21.30 1.91
C CYS A 54 4.99 -21.83 2.40
N THR A 55 5.36 -23.04 1.98
CA THR A 55 6.61 -23.70 2.36
C THR A 55 7.68 -23.66 1.27
N VAL A 56 7.32 -23.32 0.03
CA VAL A 56 8.25 -23.27 -1.10
C VAL A 56 8.90 -21.89 -1.14
N ARG A 57 10.23 -21.82 -0.99
CA ARG A 57 10.96 -20.56 -1.15
C ARG A 57 10.98 -20.13 -2.62
N ARG A 58 10.78 -18.84 -2.86
CA ARG A 58 10.80 -18.21 -4.17
C ARG A 58 11.68 -16.97 -4.13
N THR A 59 12.69 -16.92 -5.00
CA THR A 59 13.53 -15.73 -5.19
C THR A 59 13.29 -15.21 -6.60
N LEU A 60 12.91 -13.93 -6.70
CA LEU A 60 12.75 -13.25 -7.98
C LEU A 60 13.84 -12.19 -8.15
N ILE A 61 14.22 -11.92 -9.40
CA ILE A 61 15.30 -10.98 -9.73
C ILE A 61 14.68 -9.79 -10.46
N ARG A 62 14.69 -8.62 -9.82
CA ARG A 62 14.42 -7.34 -10.47
C ARG A 62 15.61 -7.02 -11.37
N LYS A 63 15.37 -6.85 -12.67
CA LYS A 63 16.41 -6.57 -13.67
C LYS A 63 16.49 -5.07 -13.95
N GLU A 64 17.66 -4.62 -14.39
CA GLU A 64 17.82 -3.27 -14.94
C GLU A 64 16.98 -3.12 -16.22
N VAL A 65 16.21 -2.03 -16.33
CA VAL A 65 15.24 -1.79 -17.41
C VAL A 65 15.89 -1.74 -18.80
N PHE A 66 17.12 -1.23 -18.92
CA PHE A 66 17.80 -1.16 -20.21
C PHE A 66 18.33 -2.52 -20.69
N LYS A 67 18.54 -3.47 -19.78
CA LYS A 67 18.98 -4.84 -20.09
C LYS A 67 17.85 -5.80 -20.40
N LEU A 68 16.60 -5.35 -20.31
CA LEU A 68 15.45 -6.15 -20.72
C LEU A 68 15.44 -6.37 -22.23
N SER A 69 15.10 -7.59 -22.64
CA SER A 69 14.76 -7.91 -24.04
C SER A 69 13.51 -7.13 -24.49
N THR A 70 13.29 -7.03 -25.80
CA THR A 70 12.08 -6.38 -26.35
C THR A 70 10.81 -7.02 -25.79
N ALA A 71 10.73 -8.35 -25.73
CA ALA A 71 9.58 -9.06 -25.18
C ALA A 71 9.35 -8.78 -23.68
N GLU A 72 10.41 -8.62 -22.89
CA GLU A 72 10.29 -8.25 -21.47
C GLU A 72 9.80 -6.80 -21.30
N LYS A 73 10.26 -5.87 -22.15
CA LYS A 73 9.78 -4.48 -22.15
C LYS A 73 8.31 -4.39 -22.53
N ASP A 74 7.91 -5.11 -23.59
CA ASP A 74 6.53 -5.16 -24.05
C ASP A 74 5.62 -5.78 -22.98
N LYS A 75 6.07 -6.88 -22.34
CA LYS A 75 5.36 -7.48 -21.20
C LYS A 75 5.19 -6.48 -20.06
N PHE A 76 6.26 -5.80 -19.65
CA PHE A 76 6.20 -4.81 -18.57
C PHE A 76 5.18 -3.71 -18.87
N LEU A 77 5.23 -3.12 -20.06
CA LEU A 77 4.29 -2.09 -20.47
C LEU A 77 2.85 -2.62 -20.55
N ALA A 78 2.64 -3.83 -21.08
CA ALA A 78 1.33 -4.47 -21.14
C ALA A 78 0.75 -4.69 -19.74
N TYR A 79 1.55 -5.13 -18.77
CA TYR A 79 1.10 -5.37 -17.39
C TYR A 79 0.80 -4.08 -16.64
N LEU A 80 1.56 -3.00 -16.86
CA LEU A 80 1.19 -1.68 -16.32
C LEU A 80 -0.15 -1.18 -16.88
N ASN A 81 -0.37 -1.34 -18.19
CA ASN A 81 -1.64 -0.98 -18.82
C ASN A 81 -2.80 -1.83 -18.31
N LEU A 82 -2.59 -3.13 -18.11
CA LEU A 82 -3.58 -4.02 -17.50
C LEU A 82 -3.91 -3.56 -16.09
N ALA A 83 -2.92 -3.33 -15.23
CA ALA A 83 -3.11 -2.85 -13.87
C ALA A 83 -3.87 -1.51 -13.81
N LYS A 84 -3.64 -0.61 -14.76
CA LYS A 84 -4.35 0.68 -14.87
C LYS A 84 -5.81 0.54 -15.31
N ARG A 85 -6.18 -0.58 -15.93
CA ARG A 85 -7.54 -0.82 -16.46
C ARG A 85 -8.34 -1.85 -15.66
N THR A 86 -7.70 -2.55 -14.73
CA THR A 86 -8.33 -3.58 -13.90
C THR A 86 -8.63 -3.05 -12.51
N ILE A 87 -9.91 -3.05 -12.14
CA ILE A 87 -10.37 -2.72 -10.78
C ILE A 87 -9.81 -3.74 -9.77
N SER A 88 -9.23 -3.23 -8.69
CA SER A 88 -8.76 -4.02 -7.57
C SER A 88 -9.91 -4.83 -6.97
N GLN A 89 -9.70 -6.12 -6.77
CA GLN A 89 -10.70 -7.01 -6.18
C GLN A 89 -10.64 -7.06 -4.66
N GLU A 90 -9.57 -6.50 -4.06
CA GLU A 90 -9.30 -6.60 -2.62
C GLU A 90 -9.28 -5.25 -1.91
N PHE A 91 -8.98 -4.17 -2.64
CA PHE A 91 -8.84 -2.85 -2.08
C PHE A 91 -9.82 -1.88 -2.73
N VAL A 92 -10.49 -1.12 -1.87
CA VAL A 92 -11.17 0.14 -2.19
C VAL A 92 -10.44 1.27 -1.49
N ILE A 93 -10.65 2.50 -1.93
CA ILE A 93 -10.05 3.69 -1.30
C ILE A 93 -11.09 4.52 -0.58
N ALA A 94 -10.68 5.16 0.51
CA ALA A 94 -11.50 6.17 1.15
C ALA A 94 -11.56 7.43 0.27
N THR A 95 -12.75 8.00 0.12
CA THR A 95 -12.98 9.26 -0.62
C THR A 95 -13.28 10.45 0.29
N GLY A 96 -13.28 10.23 1.61
CA GLY A 96 -13.41 11.25 2.65
C GLY A 96 -12.72 10.83 3.94
N THR A 97 -12.61 11.75 4.90
CA THR A 97 -12.05 11.50 6.24
C THR A 97 -13.00 10.64 7.08
N TYR A 98 -12.50 10.04 8.16
CA TYR A 98 -13.33 9.23 9.06
C TYR A 98 -14.47 10.05 9.69
N GLU A 99 -14.23 11.33 9.97
CA GLU A 99 -15.24 12.28 10.41
C GLU A 99 -16.34 12.47 9.34
N GLN A 100 -15.96 12.68 8.08
CA GLN A 100 -16.91 12.80 6.96
C GLN A 100 -17.73 11.51 6.75
N MET A 101 -17.19 10.36 7.18
CA MET A 101 -17.92 9.08 7.21
C MET A 101 -18.87 8.96 8.41
N ASN A 102 -19.11 10.03 9.17
CA ASN A 102 -19.89 10.04 10.40
C ASN A 102 -19.45 8.93 11.36
N ASN A 103 -18.14 8.90 11.66
CA ASN A 103 -17.49 7.89 12.48
C ASN A 103 -17.76 6.44 12.01
N GLY A 104 -17.70 6.25 10.69
CA GLY A 104 -17.86 4.95 10.04
C GLY A 104 -19.31 4.51 9.78
N SER A 105 -20.32 5.28 10.21
CA SER A 105 -21.73 4.94 9.95
C SER A 105 -22.19 5.24 8.52
N ASN A 106 -21.48 6.13 7.81
CA ASN A 106 -21.70 6.46 6.41
C ASN A 106 -20.42 6.23 5.60
N PRO A 107 -20.14 4.98 5.16
CA PRO A 107 -18.88 4.64 4.53
C PRO A 107 -18.70 5.37 3.19
N LEU A 108 -17.58 6.09 3.05
CA LEU A 108 -17.20 6.79 1.82
C LEU A 108 -16.02 6.08 1.16
N PHE A 109 -16.33 5.07 0.34
CA PHE A 109 -15.35 4.31 -0.41
C PHE A 109 -15.66 4.30 -1.91
N ALA A 110 -14.61 4.17 -2.72
CA ALA A 110 -14.73 3.98 -4.16
C ALA A 110 -13.82 2.85 -4.64
N ASP A 111 -14.29 2.16 -5.68
CA ASP A 111 -13.48 1.25 -6.46
C ASP A 111 -12.28 1.98 -7.06
N ILE A 112 -11.17 1.26 -7.17
CA ILE A 112 -9.94 1.78 -7.77
C ILE A 112 -9.26 0.71 -8.61
N ASN A 113 -8.57 1.10 -9.68
CA ASN A 113 -7.73 0.16 -10.42
C ASN A 113 -6.40 -0.10 -9.69
N VAL A 114 -5.74 -1.21 -10.01
CA VAL A 114 -4.51 -1.64 -9.33
C VAL A 114 -3.37 -0.62 -9.44
N TYR A 115 -3.27 0.08 -10.58
CA TYR A 115 -2.25 1.12 -10.74
C TYR A 115 -2.57 2.35 -9.89
N ASP A 116 -3.82 2.81 -9.89
CA ASP A 116 -4.23 3.99 -9.12
C ASP A 116 -4.28 3.72 -7.62
N LEU A 117 -4.48 2.47 -7.18
CA LEU A 117 -4.31 2.10 -5.78
C LEU A 117 -2.92 2.47 -5.28
N PHE A 118 -1.89 2.18 -6.09
CA PHE A 118 -0.51 2.53 -5.76
C PHE A 118 -0.30 4.06 -5.73
N VAL A 119 -0.89 4.79 -6.68
CA VAL A 119 -0.86 6.26 -6.65
C VAL A 119 -1.55 6.80 -5.40
N TRP A 120 -2.71 6.26 -5.04
CA TRP A 120 -3.50 6.68 -3.89
C TRP A 120 -2.81 6.37 -2.57
N LEU A 121 -2.17 5.21 -2.41
CA LEU A 121 -1.45 4.86 -1.19
C LEU A 121 -0.32 5.86 -0.89
N HIS A 122 0.42 6.27 -1.92
CA HIS A 122 1.49 7.26 -1.80
C HIS A 122 0.93 8.66 -1.51
N TYR A 123 -0.11 9.08 -2.24
CA TYR A 123 -0.85 10.31 -1.98
C TYR A 123 -1.36 10.36 -0.53
N TYR A 124 -2.02 9.30 -0.06
CA TYR A 124 -2.60 9.27 1.28
C TYR A 124 -1.52 9.29 2.37
N ALA A 125 -0.37 8.65 2.16
CA ALA A 125 0.74 8.73 3.10
C ALA A 125 1.41 10.12 3.13
N SER A 126 1.41 10.84 2.01
CA SER A 126 2.19 12.08 1.85
C SER A 126 1.36 13.35 1.82
N ARG A 127 0.02 13.28 1.81
CA ARG A 127 -0.84 14.47 1.85
C ARG A 127 -0.67 15.26 3.15
N ASP A 128 -0.91 16.56 3.07
CA ASP A 128 -0.98 17.47 4.23
C ASP A 128 -2.01 17.00 5.26
N ALA A 129 -1.95 17.44 6.51
CA ALA A 129 -3.05 17.22 7.46
C ALA A 129 -4.14 18.29 7.27
N PHE A 130 -5.41 17.91 7.42
CA PHE A 130 -6.51 18.89 7.36
C PHE A 130 -6.70 19.52 8.74
N LEU A 131 -6.90 20.84 8.78
CA LEU A 131 -7.18 21.59 10.00
C LEU A 131 -8.63 22.08 10.01
N GLU A 132 -9.11 22.45 11.20
CA GLU A 132 -10.40 23.14 11.32
C GLU A 132 -10.42 24.43 10.48
N GLY A 133 -11.59 24.76 9.91
CA GLY A 133 -11.75 25.95 9.07
C GLY A 133 -11.27 25.80 7.63
N GLY A 134 -10.79 24.62 7.22
CA GLY A 134 -10.40 24.33 5.83
C GLY A 134 -8.94 24.63 5.49
N GLU A 135 -8.14 25.00 6.50
CA GLU A 135 -6.69 25.15 6.37
C GLU A 135 -6.00 23.77 6.34
N VAL A 136 -4.71 23.76 5.98
CA VAL A 136 -3.89 22.54 5.95
C VAL A 136 -2.57 22.74 6.71
N TRP A 137 -2.03 21.64 7.23
CA TRP A 137 -0.68 21.58 7.77
C TRP A 137 0.21 20.76 6.83
N GLU A 138 1.11 21.45 6.13
CA GLU A 138 1.98 20.87 5.10
C GLU A 138 3.23 20.20 5.68
N ASN A 139 3.59 20.52 6.93
CA ASN A 139 4.83 20.05 7.54
C ASN A 139 4.64 18.67 8.19
N ILE A 140 4.15 17.70 7.40
CA ILE A 140 3.94 16.31 7.78
C ILE A 140 4.01 15.39 6.54
N ASP A 141 4.80 14.32 6.64
CA ASP A 141 4.86 13.28 5.62
C ASP A 141 5.13 11.91 6.26
N PHE A 142 4.27 10.92 6.04
CA PHE A 142 4.42 9.57 6.62
C PHE A 142 5.30 8.64 5.77
N ALA A 143 5.64 9.04 4.53
CA ALA A 143 6.42 8.26 3.58
C ALA A 143 7.79 8.88 3.26
N HIS A 144 8.05 10.15 3.58
CA HIS A 144 9.29 10.87 3.30
C HIS A 144 9.84 11.60 4.53
N GLU A 145 10.98 12.28 4.35
CA GLU A 145 11.63 13.20 5.32
C GLU A 145 11.93 12.62 6.71
N ALA A 146 11.82 11.29 6.85
CA ALA A 146 12.01 10.56 8.09
C ALA A 146 12.66 9.19 7.83
N PRO A 147 13.20 8.52 8.87
CA PRO A 147 13.77 7.17 8.74
C PRO A 147 12.82 6.11 8.16
N GLY A 148 11.51 6.39 8.17
CA GLY A 148 10.49 5.55 7.52
C GLY A 148 10.58 5.50 5.99
N PHE A 149 11.29 6.43 5.35
CA PHE A 149 11.32 6.58 3.89
C PHE A 149 11.64 5.28 3.13
N ILE A 150 12.80 4.69 3.41
CA ILE A 150 13.26 3.46 2.73
C ILE A 150 12.36 2.26 3.04
N PRO A 151 12.05 1.92 4.31
CA PRO A 151 11.20 0.76 4.59
C PRO A 151 9.77 0.92 4.04
N TRP A 152 9.19 2.13 4.07
CA TRP A 152 7.87 2.41 3.51
C TRP A 152 7.86 2.13 1.99
N HIS A 153 8.80 2.73 1.25
CA HIS A 153 8.88 2.55 -0.22
C HIS A 153 9.24 1.12 -0.62
N ARG A 154 10.02 0.40 0.20
CA ARG A 154 10.31 -1.02 -0.02
C ARG A 154 9.04 -1.86 0.06
N PHE A 155 8.22 -1.68 1.10
CA PHE A 155 6.97 -2.42 1.24
C PHE A 155 5.96 -2.05 0.15
N PHE A 156 5.85 -0.75 -0.15
CA PHE A 156 5.05 -0.20 -1.24
C PHE A 156 5.33 -0.88 -2.59
N LEU A 157 6.61 -1.01 -2.98
CA LEU A 157 6.99 -1.70 -4.22
C LEU A 157 6.74 -3.22 -4.17
N LEU A 158 6.87 -3.86 -3.00
CA LEU A 158 6.55 -5.29 -2.86
C LEU A 158 5.05 -5.56 -3.02
N LEU A 159 4.21 -4.71 -2.43
CA LEU A 159 2.76 -4.80 -2.57
C LEU A 159 2.35 -4.56 -4.04
N TRP A 160 2.89 -3.53 -4.67
CA TRP A 160 2.58 -3.21 -6.07
C TRP A 160 2.97 -4.34 -7.03
N GLU A 161 4.17 -4.89 -6.89
CA GLU A 161 4.64 -6.03 -7.68
C GLU A 161 3.70 -7.23 -7.51
N ARG A 162 3.24 -7.50 -6.28
CA ARG A 162 2.32 -8.60 -5.98
C ARG A 162 0.94 -8.38 -6.61
N GLU A 163 0.37 -7.19 -6.53
CA GLU A 163 -0.93 -6.91 -7.13
C GLU A 163 -0.89 -7.00 -8.67
N ILE A 164 0.23 -6.58 -9.29
CA ILE A 164 0.44 -6.80 -10.74
C ILE A 164 0.56 -8.30 -11.06
N GLN A 165 1.33 -9.07 -10.29
CA GLN A 165 1.43 -10.53 -10.47
C GLN A 165 0.04 -11.20 -10.43
N LYS A 166 -0.82 -10.78 -9.50
CA LYS A 166 -2.18 -11.31 -9.33
C LYS A 166 -3.06 -11.01 -10.54
N VAL A 167 -3.15 -9.75 -10.98
CA VAL A 167 -4.00 -9.39 -12.13
C VAL A 167 -3.47 -9.93 -13.46
N ALA A 168 -2.16 -10.09 -13.60
CA ALA A 168 -1.54 -10.65 -14.80
C ALA A 168 -1.55 -12.20 -14.82
N GLY A 169 -1.77 -12.85 -13.67
CA GLY A 169 -1.58 -14.29 -13.52
C GLY A 169 -0.12 -14.75 -13.73
N ASP A 170 0.85 -13.85 -13.59
CA ASP A 170 2.28 -14.12 -13.77
C ASP A 170 3.02 -13.94 -12.45
N GLU A 171 3.13 -15.02 -11.68
CA GLU A 171 3.83 -15.05 -10.39
C GLU A 171 5.33 -14.74 -10.48
N ASN A 172 5.93 -14.80 -11.66
CA ASN A 172 7.36 -14.56 -11.88
C ASN A 172 7.64 -13.12 -12.34
N PHE A 173 6.60 -12.31 -12.55
CA PHE A 173 6.77 -10.90 -12.90
C PHE A 173 7.54 -10.14 -11.82
N THR A 174 8.43 -9.26 -12.25
CA THR A 174 9.11 -8.32 -11.36
C THR A 174 9.14 -6.92 -11.96
N ILE A 175 9.11 -5.92 -11.09
CA ILE A 175 9.27 -4.52 -11.48
C ILE A 175 10.76 -4.26 -11.74
N PRO A 176 11.17 -3.79 -12.94
CA PRO A 176 12.55 -3.44 -13.22
C PRO A 176 12.98 -2.15 -12.52
N PHE A 177 14.28 -1.86 -12.52
CA PHE A 177 14.85 -0.61 -12.00
C PHE A 177 15.69 0.12 -13.05
#